data_AF-A0AAV3V4R7-F1
#
_entry.id   AF-A0AAV3V4R7-F1
#
_cell.length_a   1.000
_cell.length_b   1.000
_cell.length_c   1.000
_cell.angle_alpha   90.00
_cell.angle_beta   90.00
_cell.angle_gamma   90.00
#
_symmetry.space_group_name_H-M   'P 1'
#
loop_
_entity.id
_entity.type
_entity.pdbx_description
1 polymer ?
#
loop_
_entity_poly.entity_id
_entity_poly.type
_entity_poly.pdbx_seq_one_letter_code
_entity_poly.pdbx_strand_id
1 'polypeptide(L)'
;MVDSNIKKKLIERDGLRCAVTGEKVDSPEQLSIEQIRPKSKGGSPDLDNLILIKNDLNHSIADNEHYRTKLLFDQLKERHNELSIREKEAFERENSYRMQIEKQKAQLDAYQAKLNEEQKERQSQLAKEEEQRKIMFMQQQEQLHKIEELAQKEKEEAERLQIKIFEQEKHLKKSYLQLEKEKEKYREESRKSIEQKSGEYVNDALEVLETKENQYHTISRVWAVFGAISIAAGIVILSYLGIESFNILEQKGDVSLSFLVLITFKGLIVVGLFVALAKYSFSFSQSYMHESLKSSERQHAINFGKFYLESYGVDADWAQIREAFEHWNISSNTAFCANSSNYFDPKTLESAASLIQAVSKLSLNENKPTDSGK
;
A
#
# COMPACT_ATOMS: atom_id res chain seq x y z
N MET A 1 -69.21 -94.64 93.66
CA MET A 1 -69.28 -94.10 92.27
C MET A 1 -68.14 -93.12 91.91
N VAL A 2 -67.30 -92.63 92.84
CA VAL A 2 -66.20 -91.68 92.54
C VAL A 2 -64.92 -92.37 91.99
N ASP A 3 -64.60 -93.60 92.41
CA ASP A 3 -63.36 -94.30 91.98
C ASP A 3 -63.30 -94.71 90.49
N SER A 4 -64.45 -94.92 89.84
CA SER A 4 -64.47 -95.40 88.45
C SER A 4 -64.01 -94.36 87.42
N ASN A 5 -64.17 -93.07 87.69
CA ASN A 5 -63.83 -92.00 86.74
C ASN A 5 -62.32 -91.66 86.79
N ILE A 6 -61.73 -91.74 87.98
CA ILE A 6 -60.28 -91.55 88.19
C ILE A 6 -59.49 -92.68 87.51
N LYS A 7 -59.98 -93.93 87.62
CA LYS A 7 -59.38 -95.08 86.95
C LYS A 7 -59.28 -94.91 85.43
N LYS A 8 -60.33 -94.35 84.81
CA LYS A 8 -60.39 -94.13 83.36
C LYS A 8 -59.35 -93.12 82.88
N LYS A 9 -59.20 -92.00 83.60
CA LYS A 9 -58.20 -90.97 83.26
C LYS A 9 -56.75 -91.47 83.42
N LEU A 10 -56.50 -92.34 84.40
CA LEU A 10 -55.20 -92.98 84.56
C LEU A 10 -54.90 -93.97 83.42
N ILE A 11 -55.91 -94.73 82.96
CA ILE A 11 -55.75 -95.60 81.77
C ILE A 11 -55.48 -94.77 80.51
N GLU A 12 -56.07 -93.59 80.37
CA GLU A 12 -55.83 -92.71 79.21
C GLU A 12 -54.41 -92.14 79.21
N ARG A 13 -53.87 -91.84 80.39
CA ARG A 13 -52.50 -91.35 80.57
C ARG A 13 -51.46 -92.47 80.37
N ASP A 14 -51.64 -93.61 81.04
CA ASP A 14 -50.61 -94.64 81.20
C ASP A 14 -50.86 -95.89 80.32
N GLY A 15 -52.04 -96.00 79.71
CA GLY A 15 -52.52 -97.19 79.01
C GLY A 15 -53.01 -98.29 79.97
N LEU A 16 -53.48 -99.41 79.41
CA LEU A 16 -53.77 -100.65 80.16
C LEU A 16 -52.45 -101.36 80.54
N ARG A 17 -51.61 -100.68 81.32
CA ARG A 17 -50.31 -101.18 81.78
C ARG A 17 -50.17 -101.01 83.29
N CYS A 18 -49.52 -101.99 83.93
CA CYS A 18 -49.08 -101.85 85.31
C CYS A 18 -47.94 -100.82 85.37
N ALA A 19 -48.08 -99.77 86.16
CA ALA A 19 -47.08 -98.71 86.28
C ALA A 19 -45.75 -99.19 86.89
N VAL A 20 -45.78 -100.27 87.69
CA VAL A 20 -44.60 -100.80 88.36
C VAL A 20 -43.84 -101.81 87.50
N THR A 21 -44.53 -102.69 86.78
CA THR A 21 -43.90 -103.74 85.95
C THR A 21 -43.85 -103.40 84.46
N GLY A 22 -44.67 -102.46 83.98
CA GLY A 22 -44.78 -102.09 82.56
C GLY A 22 -45.59 -103.08 81.70
N GLU A 23 -46.05 -104.20 82.28
CA GLU A 23 -46.82 -105.23 81.59
C GLU A 23 -48.20 -104.74 81.18
N LYS A 24 -48.63 -105.10 79.96
CA LYS A 24 -50.00 -104.85 79.48
C LYS A 24 -50.97 -105.88 80.06
N VAL A 25 -52.18 -105.43 80.38
CA VAL A 25 -53.25 -106.29 80.92
C VAL A 25 -54.49 -106.21 80.04
N ASP A 26 -55.20 -107.33 79.89
CA ASP A 26 -56.28 -107.48 78.90
C ASP A 26 -57.62 -106.90 79.38
N SER A 27 -57.83 -106.80 80.70
CA SER A 27 -59.04 -106.24 81.29
C SER A 27 -58.73 -105.20 82.36
N PRO A 28 -59.40 -104.03 82.36
CA PRO A 28 -59.19 -102.99 83.37
C PRO A 28 -59.52 -103.43 84.80
N GLU A 29 -60.26 -104.53 84.99
CA GLU A 29 -60.61 -105.06 86.31
C GLU A 29 -59.40 -105.65 87.07
N GLN A 30 -58.35 -106.06 86.36
CA GLN A 30 -57.14 -106.66 86.94
C GLN A 30 -56.18 -105.63 87.57
N LEU A 31 -56.50 -104.34 87.42
CA LEU A 31 -55.70 -103.22 87.95
C LEU A 31 -56.39 -102.56 89.15
N SER A 32 -55.68 -102.41 90.25
CA SER A 32 -56.06 -101.57 91.39
C SER A 32 -55.42 -100.19 91.27
N ILE A 33 -56.15 -99.15 91.70
CA ILE A 33 -55.55 -97.83 91.89
C ILE A 33 -54.81 -97.86 93.23
N GLU A 34 -53.54 -97.45 93.21
CA GLU A 34 -52.77 -97.32 94.43
C GLU A 34 -52.12 -95.93 94.50
N GLN A 35 -51.93 -95.44 95.73
CA GLN A 35 -51.34 -94.14 95.96
C GLN A 35 -49.82 -94.26 96.03
N ILE A 36 -49.10 -93.46 95.25
CA ILE A 36 -47.63 -93.41 95.28
C ILE A 36 -47.11 -93.01 96.67
N ARG A 37 -47.86 -92.14 97.36
CA ARG A 37 -47.68 -91.80 98.78
C ARG A 37 -48.97 -92.04 99.56
N PRO A 38 -48.95 -92.82 100.66
CA PRO A 38 -50.15 -93.10 101.45
C PRO A 38 -50.68 -91.83 102.11
N LYS A 39 -52.01 -91.74 102.29
CA LYS A 39 -52.68 -90.59 102.95
C LYS A 39 -52.08 -90.23 104.32
N SER A 40 -51.62 -91.23 105.08
CA SER A 40 -50.99 -91.03 106.40
C SER A 40 -49.67 -90.24 106.36
N LYS A 41 -49.01 -90.14 105.19
CA LYS A 41 -47.79 -89.36 104.97
C LYS A 41 -48.01 -88.13 104.05
N GLY A 42 -49.25 -87.63 103.97
CA GLY A 42 -49.58 -86.40 103.23
C GLY A 42 -49.80 -86.57 101.72
N GLY A 43 -50.21 -87.77 101.28
CA GLY A 43 -50.56 -88.03 99.88
C GLY A 43 -51.84 -87.29 99.44
N SER A 44 -51.73 -86.41 98.44
CA SER A 44 -52.86 -85.73 97.79
C SER A 44 -53.65 -86.70 96.90
N PRO A 45 -54.99 -86.58 96.76
CA PRO A 45 -55.80 -87.39 95.85
C PRO A 45 -55.67 -87.02 94.35
N ASP A 46 -54.71 -86.18 93.98
CA ASP A 46 -54.47 -85.76 92.60
C ASP A 46 -53.97 -86.91 91.70
N LEU A 47 -54.28 -86.83 90.39
CA LEU A 47 -53.91 -87.85 89.40
C LEU A 47 -52.41 -88.17 89.36
N ASP A 48 -51.55 -87.23 89.72
CA ASP A 48 -50.09 -87.43 89.71
C ASP A 48 -49.59 -88.30 90.87
N ASN A 49 -50.38 -88.44 91.94
CA ASN A 49 -50.07 -89.29 93.09
C ASN A 49 -50.76 -90.67 93.01
N LEU A 50 -51.43 -90.97 91.89
CA LEU A 50 -52.15 -92.22 91.65
C LEU A 50 -51.50 -92.99 90.50
N ILE A 51 -51.34 -94.30 90.70
CA ILE A 51 -50.83 -95.22 89.70
C ILE A 51 -51.70 -96.48 89.61
N LEU A 52 -51.67 -97.14 88.44
CA LEU A 52 -52.34 -98.42 88.21
C LEU A 52 -51.37 -99.56 88.49
N ILE A 53 -51.72 -100.43 89.43
CA ILE A 53 -50.91 -101.60 89.82
C ILE A 53 -51.77 -102.86 89.67
N LYS A 54 -51.18 -103.97 89.23
CA LYS A 54 -51.87 -105.27 89.13
C LYS A 54 -52.27 -105.76 90.53
N ASN A 55 -53.50 -106.25 90.70
CA ASN A 55 -54.03 -106.66 92.01
C ASN A 55 -53.11 -107.68 92.73
N ASP A 56 -52.49 -108.56 91.96
CA ASP A 56 -51.61 -109.64 92.41
C ASP A 56 -50.25 -109.13 92.97
N LEU A 57 -49.87 -107.88 92.64
CA LEU A 57 -48.65 -107.21 93.07
C LEU A 57 -48.88 -106.22 94.24
N ASN A 58 -50.13 -105.88 94.53
CA ASN A 58 -50.52 -104.96 95.60
C ASN A 58 -50.10 -105.50 96.99
N HIS A 59 -50.07 -106.84 97.15
CA HIS A 59 -49.58 -107.46 98.39
C HIS A 59 -48.06 -107.62 98.50
N SER A 60 -47.26 -107.38 97.44
CA SER A 60 -45.80 -107.59 97.46
C SER A 60 -44.95 -106.32 97.37
N ILE A 61 -45.55 -105.16 97.04
CA ILE A 61 -44.83 -103.88 96.87
C ILE A 61 -44.80 -103.04 98.17
N ALA A 62 -45.52 -103.43 99.22
CA ALA A 62 -45.64 -102.68 100.46
C ALA A 62 -44.37 -102.63 101.35
N ASP A 63 -43.32 -103.41 101.07
CA ASP A 63 -42.25 -103.67 102.07
C ASP A 63 -40.78 -103.45 101.64
N ASN A 64 -40.46 -102.70 100.56
CA ASN A 64 -39.03 -102.48 100.21
C ASN A 64 -38.65 -101.08 99.67
N GLU A 65 -38.35 -100.16 100.59
CA GLU A 65 -38.03 -98.74 100.38
C GLU A 65 -36.69 -98.49 99.65
N HIS A 66 -35.77 -99.46 99.62
CA HIS A 66 -34.39 -99.28 99.13
C HIS A 66 -34.27 -99.27 97.59
N TYR A 67 -35.15 -99.99 96.88
CA TYR A 67 -35.11 -100.08 95.41
C TYR A 67 -35.54 -98.77 94.73
N ARG A 68 -36.47 -98.04 95.37
CA ARG A 68 -37.04 -96.79 94.84
C ARG A 68 -36.03 -95.63 94.84
N THR A 69 -35.17 -95.56 95.86
CA THR A 69 -34.16 -94.49 96.00
C THR A 69 -33.05 -94.61 94.97
N LYS A 70 -32.66 -95.85 94.63
CA LYS A 70 -31.61 -96.12 93.63
C LYS A 70 -32.04 -95.68 92.23
N LEU A 71 -33.28 -95.97 91.84
CA LEU A 71 -33.84 -95.61 90.53
C LEU A 71 -33.86 -94.08 90.30
N LEU A 72 -34.24 -93.31 91.33
CA LEU A 72 -34.26 -91.84 91.25
C LEU A 72 -32.86 -91.24 91.16
N PHE A 73 -31.88 -91.84 91.85
CA PHE A 73 -30.50 -91.38 91.80
C PHE A 73 -29.88 -91.59 90.41
N ASP A 74 -30.15 -92.74 89.78
CA ASP A 74 -29.68 -93.04 88.43
C ASP A 74 -30.32 -92.10 87.39
N GLN A 75 -31.62 -91.80 87.51
CA GLN A 75 -32.29 -90.82 86.63
C GLN A 75 -31.76 -89.38 86.79
N LEU A 76 -31.47 -88.95 88.03
CA LEU A 76 -30.87 -87.63 88.27
C LEU A 76 -29.45 -87.54 87.68
N LYS A 77 -28.69 -88.63 87.77
CA LYS A 77 -27.34 -88.71 87.20
C LYS A 77 -27.38 -88.66 85.67
N GLU A 78 -28.32 -89.34 85.02
CA GLU A 78 -28.51 -89.25 83.57
C GLU A 78 -28.92 -87.84 83.14
N ARG A 79 -29.88 -87.19 83.82
CA ARG A 79 -30.27 -85.81 83.54
C ARG A 79 -29.13 -84.81 83.72
N HIS A 80 -28.29 -85.00 84.74
CA HIS A 80 -27.14 -84.14 84.97
C HIS A 80 -26.08 -84.30 83.86
N ASN A 81 -25.85 -85.53 83.40
CA ASN A 81 -24.98 -85.79 82.25
C ASN A 81 -25.56 -85.22 80.95
N GLU A 82 -26.87 -85.32 80.73
CA GLU A 82 -27.52 -84.75 79.55
C GLU A 82 -27.43 -83.21 79.52
N LEU A 83 -27.62 -82.56 80.68
CA LEU A 83 -27.49 -81.11 80.81
C LEU A 83 -26.05 -80.65 80.56
N SER A 84 -25.05 -81.34 81.13
CA SER A 84 -23.64 -80.97 80.91
C SER A 84 -23.22 -81.12 79.45
N ILE A 85 -23.73 -82.14 78.74
CA ILE A 85 -23.53 -82.29 77.29
C ILE A 85 -24.19 -81.13 76.53
N ARG A 86 -25.44 -80.78 76.85
CA ARG A 86 -26.14 -79.65 76.18
C ARG A 86 -25.48 -78.31 76.46
N GLU A 87 -24.99 -78.07 77.66
CA GLU A 87 -24.23 -76.87 78.02
C GLU A 87 -22.94 -76.78 77.21
N LYS A 88 -22.22 -77.90 77.07
CA LYS A 88 -21.01 -77.97 76.25
C LYS A 88 -21.31 -77.70 74.77
N GLU A 89 -22.35 -78.30 74.21
CA GLU A 89 -22.77 -78.04 72.82
C GLU A 89 -23.24 -76.60 72.60
N ALA A 90 -23.97 -76.03 73.57
CA ALA A 90 -24.39 -74.63 73.51
C ALA A 90 -23.19 -73.68 73.53
N PHE A 91 -22.20 -73.96 74.39
CA PHE A 91 -20.95 -73.21 74.47
C PHE A 91 -20.15 -73.32 73.17
N GLU A 92 -20.01 -74.52 72.59
CA GLU A 92 -19.33 -74.73 71.31
C GLU A 92 -20.03 -74.00 70.16
N ARG A 93 -21.37 -74.03 70.10
CA ARG A 93 -22.16 -73.26 69.13
C ARG A 93 -21.93 -71.76 69.31
N GLU A 94 -22.03 -71.24 70.53
CA GLU A 94 -21.81 -69.82 70.81
C GLU A 94 -20.39 -69.37 70.41
N ASN A 95 -19.38 -70.18 70.73
CA ASN A 95 -18.00 -69.89 70.35
C ASN A 95 -17.81 -69.91 68.82
N SER A 96 -18.45 -70.85 68.12
CA SER A 96 -18.44 -70.89 66.65
C SER A 96 -19.09 -69.63 66.03
N TYR A 97 -20.19 -69.14 66.61
CA TYR A 97 -20.83 -67.90 66.16
C TYR A 97 -19.97 -66.67 66.46
N ARG A 98 -19.35 -66.59 67.64
CA ARG A 98 -18.42 -65.50 67.98
C ARG A 98 -17.26 -65.45 66.99
N MET A 99 -16.68 -66.60 66.66
CA MET A 99 -15.60 -66.69 65.68
C MET A 99 -16.06 -66.27 64.27
N GLN A 100 -17.27 -66.63 63.84
CA GLN A 100 -17.83 -66.18 62.56
C GLN A 100 -18.07 -64.66 62.54
N ILE A 101 -18.61 -64.10 63.63
CA ILE A 101 -18.85 -62.66 63.77
C ILE A 101 -17.52 -61.90 63.75
N GLU A 102 -16.51 -62.38 64.46
CA GLU A 102 -15.17 -61.77 64.46
C GLU A 102 -14.55 -61.80 63.06
N LYS A 103 -14.69 -62.92 62.33
CA LYS A 103 -14.24 -63.02 60.94
C LYS A 103 -14.97 -62.06 60.01
N GLN A 104 -16.29 -61.93 60.14
CA GLN A 104 -17.08 -60.96 59.35
C GLN A 104 -16.71 -59.52 59.68
N LYS A 105 -16.50 -59.20 60.97
CA LYS A 105 -16.06 -57.89 61.41
C LYS A 105 -14.69 -57.55 60.84
N ALA A 106 -13.72 -58.47 60.93
CA ALA A 106 -12.40 -58.29 60.34
C ALA A 106 -12.46 -58.09 58.81
N GLN A 107 -13.36 -58.80 58.11
CA GLN A 107 -13.58 -58.61 56.68
C GLN A 107 -14.20 -57.24 56.35
N LEU A 108 -15.16 -56.78 57.15
CA LEU A 108 -15.78 -55.47 57.00
C LEU A 108 -14.78 -54.34 57.28
N ASP A 109 -13.99 -54.46 58.34
CA ASP A 109 -12.96 -53.47 58.69
C ASP A 109 -11.88 -53.40 57.60
N ALA A 110 -11.47 -54.56 57.06
CA ALA A 110 -10.54 -54.62 55.93
C ALA A 110 -11.15 -54.00 54.65
N TYR A 111 -12.45 -54.20 54.40
CA TYR A 111 -13.14 -53.59 53.27
C TYR A 111 -13.28 -52.07 53.42
N GLN A 112 -13.62 -51.58 54.62
CA GLN A 112 -13.69 -50.16 54.94
C GLN A 112 -12.32 -49.49 54.80
N ALA A 113 -11.25 -50.13 55.29
CA ALA A 113 -9.90 -49.63 55.14
C ALA A 113 -9.51 -49.46 53.66
N LYS A 114 -9.78 -50.49 52.82
CA LYS A 114 -9.55 -50.42 51.37
C LYS A 114 -10.36 -49.30 50.71
N LEU A 115 -11.64 -49.16 51.05
CA LEU A 115 -12.50 -48.12 50.49
C LEU A 115 -11.98 -46.71 50.84
N ASN A 116 -11.56 -46.51 52.09
CA ASN A 116 -11.01 -45.23 52.55
C ASN A 116 -9.67 -44.91 51.88
N GLU A 117 -8.82 -45.92 51.68
CA GLU A 117 -7.55 -45.77 50.96
C GLU A 117 -7.81 -45.38 49.49
N GLU A 118 -8.72 -46.06 48.81
CA GLU A 118 -9.11 -45.76 47.42
C GLU A 118 -9.74 -44.36 47.30
N GLN A 119 -10.57 -43.95 48.27
CA GLN A 119 -11.13 -42.60 48.33
C GLN A 119 -10.04 -41.53 48.52
N LYS A 120 -9.06 -41.80 49.40
CA LYS A 120 -7.94 -40.90 49.64
C LYS A 120 -7.05 -40.77 48.41
N GLU A 121 -6.79 -41.88 47.70
CA GLU A 121 -6.05 -41.86 46.44
C GLU A 121 -6.79 -41.05 45.37
N ARG A 122 -8.10 -41.27 45.20
CA ARG A 122 -8.93 -40.49 44.27
C ARG A 122 -8.93 -39.00 44.61
N GLN A 123 -9.07 -38.63 45.88
CA GLN A 123 -8.99 -37.24 46.32
C GLN A 123 -7.61 -36.63 46.05
N SER A 124 -6.53 -37.37 46.28
CA SER A 124 -5.17 -36.94 45.99
C SER A 124 -4.93 -36.72 44.49
N GLN A 125 -5.46 -37.61 43.64
CA GLN A 125 -5.40 -37.46 42.19
C GLN A 125 -6.19 -36.24 41.72
N LEU A 126 -7.42 -36.06 42.20
CA LEU A 126 -8.25 -34.89 41.89
C LEU A 126 -7.57 -33.58 42.32
N ALA A 127 -6.99 -33.55 43.52
CA ALA A 127 -6.26 -32.37 44.01
C ALA A 127 -5.07 -32.01 43.11
N LYS A 128 -4.31 -33.02 42.65
CA LYS A 128 -3.21 -32.82 41.69
C LYS A 128 -3.70 -32.31 40.34
N GLU A 129 -4.79 -32.86 39.81
CA GLU A 129 -5.39 -32.39 38.56
C GLU A 129 -5.88 -30.94 38.67
N GLU A 130 -6.50 -30.56 39.79
CA GLU A 130 -6.92 -29.18 40.03
C GLU A 130 -5.74 -28.23 40.10
N GLU A 131 -4.66 -28.62 40.76
CA GLU A 131 -3.43 -27.82 40.82
C GLU A 131 -2.82 -27.63 39.43
N GLN A 132 -2.75 -28.69 38.63
CA GLN A 132 -2.29 -28.61 37.25
C GLN A 132 -3.18 -27.71 36.39
N ARG A 133 -4.51 -27.79 36.54
CA ARG A 133 -5.45 -26.90 35.85
C ARG A 133 -5.28 -25.45 36.27
N LYS A 134 -5.06 -25.17 37.56
CA LYS A 134 -4.78 -23.82 38.07
C LYS A 134 -3.48 -23.27 37.47
N ILE A 135 -2.42 -24.07 37.41
CA ILE A 135 -1.14 -23.67 36.80
C ILE A 135 -1.34 -23.36 35.31
N MET A 136 -2.01 -24.23 34.56
CA MET A 136 -2.31 -23.99 33.14
C MET A 136 -3.15 -22.74 32.92
N PHE A 137 -4.15 -22.51 33.77
CA PHE A 137 -5.00 -21.32 33.70
C PHE A 137 -4.21 -20.04 34.00
N MET A 138 -3.36 -20.04 35.02
CA MET A 138 -2.48 -18.90 35.32
C MET A 138 -1.52 -18.61 34.17
N GLN A 139 -0.95 -19.65 33.56
CA GLN A 139 -0.08 -19.50 32.37
C GLN A 139 -0.84 -18.91 31.18
N GLN A 140 -2.07 -19.37 30.93
CA GLN A 140 -2.92 -18.81 29.87
C GLN A 140 -3.27 -17.35 30.13
N GLN A 141 -3.63 -16.99 31.38
CA GLN A 141 -3.90 -15.59 31.74
C GLN A 141 -2.67 -14.70 31.56
N GLU A 142 -1.49 -15.18 31.95
CA GLU A 142 -0.24 -14.46 31.75
C GLU A 142 0.06 -14.25 30.26
N GLN A 143 -0.17 -15.27 29.42
CA GLN A 143 -0.03 -15.16 27.97
C GLN A 143 -1.02 -14.16 27.37
N LEU A 144 -2.28 -14.18 27.78
CA LEU A 144 -3.29 -13.23 27.32
C LEU A 144 -2.91 -11.80 27.70
N HIS A 145 -2.48 -11.57 28.95
CA HIS A 145 -2.03 -10.25 29.38
C HIS A 145 -0.82 -9.76 28.57
N LYS A 146 0.14 -10.64 28.25
CA LYS A 146 1.28 -10.29 27.38
C LYS A 146 0.82 -9.92 25.97
N ILE A 147 -0.15 -10.64 25.41
CA ILE A 147 -0.71 -10.34 24.08
C ILE A 147 -1.44 -9.00 24.10
N GLU A 148 -2.22 -8.71 25.13
CA GLU A 148 -2.91 -7.42 25.28
C GLU A 148 -1.94 -6.26 25.40
N GLU A 149 -0.87 -6.41 26.18
CA GLU A 149 0.17 -5.37 26.33
C GLU A 149 0.91 -5.11 25.01
N LEU A 150 1.22 -6.17 24.25
CA LEU A 150 1.82 -6.04 22.91
C LEU A 150 0.86 -5.35 21.93
N ALA A 151 -0.41 -5.74 21.91
CA ALA A 151 -1.42 -5.13 21.06
C ALA A 151 -1.63 -3.64 21.40
N GLN A 152 -1.52 -3.26 22.67
CA GLN A 152 -1.59 -1.86 23.08
C GLN A 152 -0.36 -1.07 22.62
N LYS A 153 0.86 -1.62 22.77
CA LYS A 153 2.08 -0.99 22.25
C LYS A 153 2.04 -0.81 20.74
N GLU A 154 1.59 -1.81 19.99
CA GLU A 154 1.44 -1.71 18.54
C GLU A 154 0.44 -0.62 18.13
N LYS A 155 -0.68 -0.48 18.86
CA LYS A 155 -1.65 0.61 18.62
C LYS A 155 -1.05 1.98 18.90
N GLU A 156 -0.35 2.15 20.02
CA GLU A 156 0.31 3.40 20.35
C GLU A 156 1.40 3.77 19.32
N GLU A 157 2.15 2.79 18.83
CA GLU A 157 3.12 2.99 17.75
C GLU A 157 2.46 3.35 16.43
N ALA A 158 1.35 2.69 16.07
CA ALA A 158 0.59 2.99 14.87
C ALA A 158 0.02 4.42 14.90
N GLU A 159 -0.53 4.87 16.04
CA GLU A 159 -1.02 6.24 16.21
C GLU A 159 0.13 7.26 16.09
N ARG A 160 1.29 6.99 16.72
CA ARG A 160 2.48 7.85 16.58
C ARG A 160 2.97 7.93 15.14
N LEU A 161 2.93 6.82 14.40
CA LEU A 161 3.31 6.80 12.98
C LEU A 161 2.31 7.59 12.12
N GLN A 162 1.00 7.46 12.37
CA GLN A 162 -0.02 8.24 11.66
C GLN A 162 0.15 9.75 11.88
N ILE A 163 0.42 10.17 13.12
CA ILE A 163 0.70 11.58 13.42
C ILE A 163 1.92 12.08 12.64
N LYS A 164 3.02 11.30 12.62
CA LYS A 164 4.23 11.65 11.85
C LYS A 164 3.96 11.76 10.35
N ILE A 165 3.21 10.81 9.77
CA ILE A 165 2.84 10.84 8.35
C ILE A 165 2.03 12.10 8.06
N PHE A 166 1.03 12.41 8.88
CA PHE A 166 0.20 13.60 8.72
C PHE A 166 1.03 14.91 8.79
N GLU A 167 1.99 15.00 9.71
CA GLU A 167 2.90 16.14 9.79
C GLU A 167 3.79 16.26 8.55
N GLN A 168 4.32 15.13 8.06
CA GLN A 168 5.14 15.08 6.84
C GLN A 168 4.34 15.49 5.60
N GLU A 169 3.12 15.00 5.44
CA GLU A 169 2.23 15.38 4.33
C GLU A 169 1.90 16.87 4.37
N LYS A 170 1.63 17.41 5.56
CA LYS A 170 1.41 18.85 5.74
C LYS A 170 2.65 19.67 5.39
N HIS A 171 3.84 19.21 5.77
CA HIS A 171 5.09 19.85 5.41
C HIS A 171 5.33 19.81 3.90
N LEU A 172 5.13 18.64 3.27
CA LEU A 172 5.28 18.43 1.83
C LEU A 172 4.32 19.32 1.02
N LYS A 173 3.07 19.45 1.47
CA LYS A 173 2.08 20.32 0.82
C LYS A 173 2.47 21.80 0.93
N LYS A 174 3.04 22.21 2.06
CA LYS A 174 3.56 23.58 2.23
C LYS A 174 4.76 23.84 1.35
N SER A 175 5.72 22.92 1.29
CA SER A 175 6.90 23.08 0.43
C SER A 175 6.53 23.07 -1.05
N TYR A 176 5.56 22.24 -1.46
CA TYR A 176 5.03 22.25 -2.83
C TYR A 176 4.40 23.61 -3.19
N LEU A 177 3.56 24.15 -2.31
CA LEU A 177 2.95 25.47 -2.53
C LEU A 177 3.99 26.60 -2.56
N GLN A 178 5.05 26.51 -1.75
CA GLN A 178 6.17 27.46 -1.80
C GLN A 178 6.92 27.35 -3.12
N LEU A 179 7.21 26.13 -3.57
CA LEU A 179 7.90 25.88 -4.84
C LEU A 179 7.08 26.38 -6.03
N GLU A 180 5.76 26.21 -6.01
CA GLU A 180 4.86 26.69 -7.07
C GLU A 180 4.86 28.23 -7.13
N LYS A 181 4.79 28.90 -5.98
CA LYS A 181 4.91 30.36 -5.90
C LYS A 181 6.29 30.87 -6.32
N GLU A 182 7.36 30.15 -5.96
CA GLU A 182 8.72 30.50 -6.39
C GLU A 182 8.87 30.33 -7.91
N LYS A 183 8.32 29.25 -8.50
CA LYS A 183 8.31 29.06 -9.95
C LYS A 183 7.58 30.19 -10.66
N GLU A 184 6.41 30.62 -10.17
CA GLU A 184 5.68 31.75 -10.74
C GLU A 184 6.50 33.04 -10.67
N LYS A 185 7.11 33.35 -9.51
CA LYS A 185 7.99 34.51 -9.36
C LYS A 185 9.20 34.47 -10.29
N TYR A 186 9.89 33.34 -10.36
CA TYR A 186 11.02 33.18 -11.28
C TYR A 186 10.60 33.32 -12.74
N ARG A 187 9.41 32.85 -13.11
CA ARG A 187 8.85 33.00 -14.46
C ARG A 187 8.55 34.47 -14.77
N GLU A 188 7.97 35.21 -13.83
CA GLU A 188 7.72 36.65 -13.98
C GLU A 188 9.00 37.49 -14.00
N GLU A 189 9.96 37.20 -13.12
CA GLU A 189 11.27 37.88 -13.10
C GLU A 189 12.07 37.57 -14.37
N SER A 190 12.08 36.31 -14.80
CA SER A 190 12.70 35.90 -16.07
C SER A 190 12.05 36.63 -17.23
N ARG A 191 10.71 36.67 -17.30
CA ARG A 191 9.97 37.43 -18.31
C ARG A 191 10.39 38.90 -18.37
N LYS A 192 10.36 39.60 -17.22
CA LYS A 192 10.74 41.02 -17.14
C LYS A 192 12.20 41.24 -17.54
N SER A 193 13.10 40.36 -17.11
CA SER A 193 14.53 40.49 -17.41
C SER A 193 14.85 40.22 -18.89
N ILE A 194 14.13 39.29 -19.53
CA ILE A 194 14.25 39.00 -20.95
C ILE A 194 13.65 40.17 -21.73
N GLU A 195 12.40 40.57 -21.46
CA GLU A 195 11.76 41.72 -22.11
C GLU A 195 12.62 42.99 -22.04
N GLN A 196 13.19 43.29 -20.85
CA GLN A 196 14.03 44.47 -20.67
C GLN A 196 15.37 44.35 -21.41
N LYS A 197 16.12 43.25 -21.25
CA LYS A 197 17.44 43.12 -21.87
C LYS A 197 17.35 42.90 -23.38
N SER A 198 16.48 42.00 -23.85
CA SER A 198 16.34 41.74 -25.29
C SER A 198 15.72 42.93 -26.01
N GLY A 199 14.76 43.62 -25.38
CA GLY A 199 14.18 44.83 -25.94
C GLY A 199 15.20 45.95 -26.14
N GLU A 200 16.09 46.18 -25.16
CA GLU A 200 17.14 47.20 -25.22
C GLU A 200 18.18 46.89 -26.31
N TYR A 201 18.77 45.68 -26.30
CA TYR A 201 19.76 45.30 -27.33
C TYR A 201 19.21 45.31 -28.76
N VAL A 202 17.95 44.88 -28.92
CA VAL A 202 17.32 44.86 -30.26
C VAL A 202 16.94 46.28 -30.71
N ASN A 203 16.48 47.14 -29.81
CA ASN A 203 16.24 48.54 -30.12
C ASN A 203 17.52 49.28 -30.53
N ASP A 204 18.61 49.07 -29.80
CA ASP A 204 19.91 49.68 -30.14
C ASP A 204 20.37 49.25 -31.54
N ALA A 205 20.23 47.96 -31.87
CA ALA A 205 20.56 47.45 -33.20
C ALA A 205 19.66 48.06 -34.30
N LEU A 206 18.36 48.21 -34.02
CA LEU A 206 17.39 48.84 -34.93
C LEU A 206 17.71 50.32 -35.15
N GLU A 207 18.05 51.07 -34.11
CA GLU A 207 18.40 52.50 -34.20
C GLU A 207 19.69 52.70 -35.02
N VAL A 208 20.70 51.85 -34.81
CA VAL A 208 21.93 51.87 -35.61
C VAL A 208 21.63 51.57 -37.08
N LEU A 209 20.69 50.68 -37.39
CA LEU A 209 20.33 50.36 -38.77
C LEU A 209 19.46 51.44 -39.44
N GLU A 210 18.53 52.03 -38.71
CA GLU A 210 17.70 53.15 -39.18
C GLU A 210 18.56 54.38 -39.48
N THR A 211 19.52 54.69 -38.60
CA THR A 211 20.48 55.78 -38.83
C THR A 211 21.34 55.51 -40.06
N LYS A 212 21.75 54.27 -40.29
CA LYS A 212 22.50 53.87 -41.50
C LYS A 212 21.66 53.94 -42.77
N GLU A 213 20.41 53.50 -42.75
CA GLU A 213 19.48 53.60 -43.88
C GLU A 213 19.28 55.07 -44.28
N ASN A 214 19.01 55.94 -43.32
CA ASN A 214 18.85 57.38 -43.55
C ASN A 214 20.14 58.02 -44.10
N GLN A 215 21.31 57.62 -43.59
CA GLN A 215 22.60 58.06 -44.14
C GLN A 215 22.76 57.64 -45.61
N TYR A 216 22.46 56.40 -45.98
CA TYR A 216 22.56 55.96 -47.36
C TYR A 216 21.55 56.64 -48.29
N HIS A 217 20.32 56.86 -47.85
CA HIS A 217 19.33 57.62 -48.62
C HIS A 217 19.74 59.07 -48.85
N THR A 218 20.27 59.74 -47.82
CA THR A 218 20.75 61.13 -47.96
C THR A 218 21.93 61.22 -48.90
N ILE A 219 22.94 60.33 -48.76
CA ILE A 219 24.09 60.28 -49.66
C ILE A 219 23.65 59.98 -51.11
N SER A 220 22.76 59.01 -51.30
CA SER A 220 22.21 58.67 -52.62
C SER A 220 21.54 59.89 -53.28
N ARG A 221 20.74 60.64 -52.52
CA ARG A 221 20.04 61.84 -53.01
C ARG A 221 21.03 62.96 -53.37
N VAL A 222 22.07 63.17 -52.57
CA VAL A 222 23.12 64.17 -52.85
C VAL A 222 23.84 63.83 -54.15
N TRP A 223 24.25 62.58 -54.36
CA TRP A 223 24.88 62.15 -55.61
C TRP A 223 23.93 62.22 -56.83
N ALA A 224 22.64 61.97 -56.67
CA ALA A 224 21.67 62.17 -57.76
C ALA A 224 21.55 63.65 -58.15
N VAL A 225 21.47 64.54 -57.16
CA VAL A 225 21.41 65.99 -57.38
C VAL A 225 22.70 66.48 -58.04
N PHE A 226 23.86 66.00 -57.58
CA PHE A 226 25.15 66.36 -58.19
C PHE A 226 25.25 65.90 -59.65
N GLY A 227 24.73 64.71 -59.97
CA GLY A 227 24.64 64.21 -61.34
C GLY A 227 23.73 65.06 -62.23
N ALA A 228 22.57 65.47 -61.71
CA ALA A 228 21.66 66.37 -62.41
C ALA A 228 22.27 67.76 -62.65
N ILE A 229 22.94 68.33 -61.64
CA ILE A 229 23.67 69.60 -61.76
C ILE A 229 24.80 69.49 -62.78
N SER A 230 25.51 68.36 -62.82
CA SER A 230 26.58 68.10 -63.78
C SER A 230 26.08 68.15 -65.23
N ILE A 231 24.93 67.53 -65.51
CA ILE A 231 24.30 67.60 -66.84
C ILE A 231 23.89 69.04 -67.18
N ALA A 232 23.22 69.72 -66.26
CA ALA A 232 22.80 71.11 -66.46
C ALA A 232 24.00 72.04 -66.72
N ALA A 233 25.07 71.91 -65.93
CA ALA A 233 26.30 72.66 -66.09
C ALA A 233 26.98 72.35 -67.44
N GLY A 234 27.00 71.08 -67.85
CA GLY A 234 27.51 70.67 -69.16
C GLY A 234 26.77 71.35 -70.31
N ILE A 235 25.43 71.44 -70.26
CA ILE A 235 24.63 72.12 -71.28
C ILE A 235 24.92 73.63 -71.30
N VAL A 236 25.01 74.26 -70.12
CA VAL A 236 25.30 75.70 -70.02
C VAL A 236 26.69 76.02 -70.56
N ILE A 237 27.71 75.24 -70.16
CA ILE A 237 29.09 75.43 -70.62
C ILE A 237 29.20 75.16 -72.12
N LEU A 238 28.54 74.12 -72.63
CA LEU A 238 28.53 73.83 -74.07
C LEU A 238 27.87 74.97 -74.86
N SER A 239 26.76 75.52 -74.36
CA SER A 239 26.07 76.65 -74.98
C SER A 239 26.92 77.92 -74.97
N TYR A 240 27.59 78.21 -73.84
CA TYR A 240 28.51 79.33 -73.71
C TYR A 240 29.70 79.22 -74.68
N LEU A 241 30.35 78.05 -74.71
CA LEU A 241 31.46 77.78 -75.65
C LEU A 241 30.99 77.85 -77.11
N GLY A 242 29.75 77.43 -77.40
CA GLY A 242 29.15 77.54 -78.73
C GLY A 242 28.98 78.99 -79.17
N ILE A 243 28.42 79.85 -78.31
CA ILE A 243 28.23 81.28 -78.59
C ILE A 243 29.58 82.00 -78.74
N GLU A 244 30.52 81.75 -77.83
CA GLU A 244 31.86 82.34 -77.91
C GLU A 244 32.59 81.92 -79.20
N SER A 245 32.51 80.62 -79.55
CA SER A 245 33.09 80.11 -80.79
C SER A 245 32.44 80.71 -82.03
N PHE A 246 31.12 80.91 -82.03
CA PHE A 246 30.38 81.53 -83.13
C PHE A 246 30.75 83.02 -83.31
N ASN A 247 30.85 83.78 -82.21
CA ASN A 247 31.25 85.18 -82.24
C ASN A 247 32.69 85.37 -82.77
N ILE A 248 33.61 84.47 -82.39
CA ILE A 248 34.99 84.48 -82.92
C ILE A 248 35.02 84.15 -84.42
N LEU A 249 34.12 83.27 -84.87
CA LEU A 249 34.00 82.86 -86.27
C LEU A 249 33.48 84.01 -87.15
N GLU A 250 32.46 84.73 -86.68
CA GLU A 250 31.90 85.91 -87.36
C GLU A 250 32.93 87.04 -87.52
N GLN A 251 33.80 87.23 -86.51
CA GLN A 251 34.80 88.29 -86.53
C GLN A 251 36.02 87.98 -87.41
N LYS A 252 36.35 86.70 -87.65
CA LYS A 252 37.58 86.31 -88.37
C LYS A 252 37.45 86.15 -89.88
N GLY A 253 36.24 86.08 -90.44
CA GLY A 253 35.97 86.14 -91.89
C GLY A 253 36.52 85.01 -92.76
N ASP A 254 37.64 84.39 -92.40
CA ASP A 254 38.25 83.24 -93.06
C ASP A 254 38.41 82.09 -92.05
N VAL A 255 37.67 81.01 -92.28
CA VAL A 255 37.57 79.88 -91.37
C VAL A 255 38.54 78.79 -91.83
N SER A 256 39.68 78.69 -91.16
CA SER A 256 40.55 77.53 -91.33
C SER A 256 39.85 76.27 -90.84
N LEU A 257 39.80 75.21 -91.67
CA LEU A 257 39.26 73.90 -91.30
C LEU A 257 39.88 73.36 -90.00
N SER A 258 41.17 73.66 -89.76
CA SER A 258 41.88 73.32 -88.52
C SER A 258 41.24 73.94 -87.27
N PHE A 259 40.68 75.15 -87.36
CA PHE A 259 40.02 75.83 -86.25
C PHE A 259 38.65 75.18 -85.91
N LEU A 260 37.89 74.79 -86.92
CA LEU A 260 36.61 74.10 -86.76
C LEU A 260 36.79 72.71 -86.12
N VAL A 261 37.81 71.97 -86.56
CA VAL A 261 38.19 70.67 -85.95
C VAL A 261 38.61 70.84 -84.48
N LEU A 262 39.36 71.90 -84.14
CA LEU A 262 39.76 72.15 -82.76
C LEU A 262 38.57 72.49 -81.85
N ILE A 263 37.61 73.30 -82.31
CA ILE A 263 36.41 73.66 -81.52
C ILE A 263 35.52 72.43 -81.29
N THR A 264 35.27 71.65 -82.35
CA THR A 264 34.45 70.43 -82.24
C THR A 264 35.10 69.38 -81.33
N PHE A 265 36.42 69.20 -81.42
CA PHE A 265 37.16 68.30 -80.53
C PHE A 265 37.13 68.78 -79.07
N LYS A 266 37.31 70.08 -78.82
CA LYS A 266 37.20 70.67 -77.47
C LYS A 266 35.78 70.49 -76.91
N GLY A 267 34.75 70.72 -77.72
CA GLY A 267 33.35 70.48 -77.34
C GLY A 267 33.08 69.01 -76.99
N LEU A 268 33.60 68.08 -77.78
CA LEU A 268 33.46 66.63 -77.53
C LEU A 268 34.12 66.22 -76.21
N ILE A 269 35.31 66.75 -75.90
CA ILE A 269 35.99 66.48 -74.62
C ILE A 269 35.16 67.00 -73.45
N VAL A 270 34.63 68.22 -73.54
CA VAL A 270 33.82 68.82 -72.48
C VAL A 270 32.54 68.01 -72.25
N VAL A 271 31.83 67.64 -73.32
CA VAL A 271 30.61 66.80 -73.21
C VAL A 271 30.96 65.43 -72.63
N GLY A 272 32.02 64.78 -73.11
CA GLY A 272 32.48 63.49 -72.59
C GLY A 272 32.79 63.53 -71.10
N LEU A 273 33.42 64.62 -70.61
CA LEU A 273 33.73 64.82 -69.20
C LEU A 273 32.45 64.93 -68.35
N PHE A 274 31.48 65.75 -68.76
CA PHE A 274 30.22 65.93 -68.03
C PHE A 274 29.34 64.68 -68.05
N VAL A 275 29.30 63.96 -69.18
CA VAL A 275 28.57 62.68 -69.29
C VAL A 275 29.22 61.63 -68.39
N ALA A 276 30.56 61.54 -68.37
CA ALA A 276 31.27 60.63 -67.48
C ALA A 276 30.98 60.97 -66.01
N LEU A 277 31.07 62.25 -65.64
CA LEU A 277 30.81 62.73 -64.28
C LEU A 277 29.38 62.41 -63.84
N ALA A 278 28.38 62.69 -64.69
CA ALA A 278 26.99 62.35 -64.44
C ALA A 278 26.80 60.83 -64.28
N LYS A 279 27.40 60.01 -65.15
CA LYS A 279 27.31 58.54 -65.08
C LYS A 279 27.92 57.98 -63.80
N TYR A 280 29.06 58.51 -63.36
CA TYR A 280 29.64 58.12 -62.07
C TYR A 280 28.72 58.53 -60.91
N SER A 281 28.21 59.76 -60.93
CA SER A 281 27.30 60.27 -59.90
C SER A 281 26.02 59.44 -59.76
N PHE A 282 25.39 59.07 -60.88
CA PHE A 282 24.19 58.22 -60.88
C PHE A 282 24.49 56.77 -60.49
N SER A 283 25.62 56.21 -60.92
CA SER A 283 26.04 54.87 -60.49
C SER A 283 26.23 54.78 -58.98
N PHE A 284 26.91 55.77 -58.38
CA PHE A 284 27.04 55.85 -56.92
C PHE A 284 25.69 56.02 -56.23
N SER A 285 24.83 56.90 -56.77
CA SER A 285 23.48 57.10 -56.24
C SER A 285 22.67 55.80 -56.24
N GLN A 286 22.73 55.00 -57.31
CA GLN A 286 22.08 53.69 -57.40
C GLN A 286 22.67 52.68 -56.41
N SER A 287 24.00 52.63 -56.25
CA SER A 287 24.65 51.72 -55.29
C SER A 287 24.24 52.04 -53.85
N TYR A 288 24.21 53.32 -53.46
CA TYR A 288 23.78 53.74 -52.12
C TYR A 288 22.29 53.47 -51.90
N MET A 289 21.44 53.61 -52.92
CA MET A 289 20.02 53.28 -52.85
C MET A 289 19.77 51.77 -52.69
N HIS A 290 20.55 50.93 -53.36
CA HIS A 290 20.44 49.49 -53.21
C HIS A 290 20.87 49.04 -51.79
N GLU A 291 21.91 49.66 -51.23
CA GLU A 291 22.35 49.38 -49.87
C GLU A 291 21.34 49.88 -48.81
N SER A 292 20.63 50.99 -49.05
CA SER A 292 19.58 51.46 -48.14
C SER A 292 18.38 50.49 -48.10
N LEU A 293 17.92 50.02 -49.27
CA LEU A 293 16.85 49.01 -49.35
C LEU A 293 17.24 47.72 -48.62
N LYS A 294 18.48 47.27 -48.78
CA LYS A 294 18.99 46.09 -48.08
C LYS A 294 19.10 46.30 -46.57
N SER A 295 19.45 47.50 -46.13
CA SER A 295 19.43 47.88 -44.71
C SER A 295 18.00 47.84 -44.16
N SER A 296 17.01 48.29 -44.93
CA SER A 296 15.59 48.27 -44.57
C SER A 296 15.04 46.84 -44.46
N GLU A 297 15.40 45.95 -45.40
CA GLU A 297 15.05 44.52 -45.33
C GLU A 297 15.66 43.85 -44.08
N ARG A 298 16.90 44.19 -43.74
CA ARG A 298 17.54 43.73 -42.49
C ARG A 298 16.83 44.27 -41.27
N GLN A 299 16.46 45.55 -41.25
CA GLN A 299 15.70 46.17 -40.15
C GLN A 299 14.36 45.43 -39.93
N HIS A 300 13.66 45.10 -41.01
CA HIS A 300 12.39 44.39 -40.96
C HIS A 300 12.52 43.00 -40.34
N ALA A 301 13.56 42.25 -40.74
CA ALA A 301 13.83 40.93 -40.19
C ALA A 301 14.28 40.94 -38.71
N ILE A 302 14.98 41.98 -38.22
CA ILE A 302 15.21 42.15 -36.77
C ILE A 302 13.90 42.38 -36.04
N ASN A 303 13.04 43.24 -36.59
CA ASN A 303 11.78 43.61 -35.95
C ASN A 303 10.89 42.39 -35.78
N PHE A 304 10.92 41.45 -36.72
CA PHE A 304 10.26 40.15 -36.54
C PHE A 304 10.89 39.31 -35.41
N GLY A 305 12.23 39.25 -35.31
CA GLY A 305 12.91 38.58 -34.21
C GLY A 305 12.58 39.20 -32.84
N LYS A 306 12.50 40.54 -32.78
CA LYS A 306 12.06 41.30 -31.60
C LYS A 306 10.65 40.88 -31.18
N PHE A 307 9.71 40.89 -32.13
CA PHE A 307 8.32 40.49 -31.89
C PHE A 307 8.20 39.04 -31.41
N TYR A 308 9.01 38.14 -31.95
CA TYR A 308 9.02 36.74 -31.53
C TYR A 308 9.54 36.56 -30.10
N LEU A 309 10.61 37.26 -29.72
CA LEU A 309 11.14 37.26 -28.35
C LEU A 309 10.15 37.88 -27.35
N GLU A 310 9.44 38.93 -27.73
CA GLU A 310 8.41 39.56 -26.90
C GLU A 310 7.16 38.67 -26.74
N SER A 311 6.80 37.92 -27.78
CA SER A 311 5.62 37.03 -27.76
C SER A 311 5.88 35.70 -27.06
N TYR A 312 7.10 35.15 -27.17
CA TYR A 312 7.38 33.77 -26.76
C TYR A 312 8.56 33.62 -25.77
N GLY A 313 9.26 34.69 -25.37
CA GLY A 313 10.57 34.66 -24.71
C GLY A 313 10.72 33.86 -23.41
N VAL A 314 9.65 33.32 -22.81
CA VAL A 314 9.70 32.51 -21.58
C VAL A 314 9.49 31.01 -21.85
N ASP A 315 8.79 30.66 -22.93
CA ASP A 315 8.47 29.27 -23.32
C ASP A 315 9.10 28.87 -24.67
N ALA A 316 9.79 29.80 -25.33
CA ALA A 316 10.44 29.55 -26.61
C ALA A 316 11.66 28.63 -26.43
N ASP A 317 11.61 27.48 -27.10
CA ASP A 317 12.78 26.62 -27.25
C ASP A 317 13.87 27.38 -28.00
N TRP A 318 15.10 27.33 -27.49
CA TRP A 318 16.26 28.02 -28.06
C TRP A 318 16.49 27.65 -29.53
N ALA A 319 16.08 26.44 -29.93
CA ALA A 319 16.08 25.99 -31.32
C ALA A 319 15.18 26.85 -32.23
N GLN A 320 13.98 27.21 -31.77
CA GLN A 320 13.02 28.01 -32.55
C GLN A 320 13.47 29.47 -32.67
N ILE A 321 14.05 30.02 -31.59
CA ILE A 321 14.69 31.34 -31.64
C ILE A 321 15.84 31.30 -32.65
N ARG A 322 16.72 30.30 -32.57
CA ARG A 322 17.85 30.17 -33.51
C ARG A 322 17.41 30.10 -34.97
N GLU A 323 16.38 29.30 -35.29
CA GLU A 323 15.83 29.17 -36.63
C GLU A 323 15.26 30.50 -37.16
N ALA A 324 14.55 31.26 -36.31
CA ALA A 324 14.03 32.58 -36.67
C ALA A 324 15.14 33.61 -36.95
N PHE A 325 16.25 33.54 -36.22
CA PHE A 325 17.41 34.44 -36.38
C PHE A 325 18.39 33.99 -37.49
N GLU A 326 18.37 32.72 -37.90
CA GLU A 326 19.28 32.17 -38.93
C GLU A 326 19.01 32.76 -40.32
N HIS A 327 17.74 33.02 -40.65
CA HIS A 327 17.36 33.60 -41.94
C HIS A 327 17.48 35.12 -42.01
N TRP A 328 17.76 35.79 -40.90
CA TRP A 328 17.87 37.25 -40.87
C TRP A 328 19.20 37.76 -41.45
N ASN A 329 20.27 36.95 -41.42
CA ASN A 329 21.53 37.33 -42.06
C ASN A 329 21.46 37.15 -43.60
N ILE A 330 20.66 37.98 -44.27
CA ILE A 330 20.56 38.00 -45.73
C ILE A 330 21.90 38.49 -46.29
N SER A 331 22.59 37.51 -46.88
CA SER A 331 23.93 37.50 -47.49
C SER A 331 24.60 38.85 -47.79
N SER A 332 25.88 38.94 -47.43
CA SER A 332 26.77 40.11 -47.45
C SER A 332 27.21 40.61 -48.83
N ASN A 333 26.44 40.40 -49.90
CA ASN A 333 26.77 40.97 -51.21
C ASN A 333 26.40 42.46 -51.22
N THR A 334 27.37 43.33 -50.92
CA THR A 334 27.23 44.78 -50.97
C THR A 334 27.11 45.26 -52.40
N ALA A 335 26.28 46.28 -52.64
CA ALA A 335 26.09 46.89 -53.97
C ALA A 335 27.40 47.40 -54.60
N PHE A 336 28.40 47.67 -53.75
CA PHE A 336 29.74 48.15 -54.11
C PHE A 336 30.66 47.05 -54.66
N CYS A 337 30.39 45.77 -54.40
CA CYS A 337 31.17 44.66 -54.95
C CYS A 337 30.83 44.40 -56.43
N ALA A 338 29.59 44.68 -56.86
CA ALA A 338 29.17 44.53 -58.26
C ALA A 338 29.78 45.59 -59.19
N ASN A 339 30.22 46.73 -58.65
CA ASN A 339 30.87 47.82 -59.40
C ASN A 339 32.40 47.69 -59.49
N SER A 340 32.98 46.54 -59.11
CA SER A 340 34.41 46.27 -59.19
C SER A 340 34.87 46.03 -60.64
N SER A 341 35.10 47.12 -61.38
CA SER A 341 35.98 47.29 -62.57
C SER A 341 36.00 46.23 -63.70
N ASN A 342 35.21 45.17 -63.68
CA ASN A 342 35.23 44.05 -64.63
C ASN A 342 33.95 43.95 -65.47
N TYR A 343 33.01 44.89 -65.33
CA TYR A 343 31.82 44.99 -66.16
C TYR A 343 31.85 46.29 -66.98
N PHE A 344 32.85 46.42 -67.85
CA PHE A 344 32.80 47.36 -68.95
C PHE A 344 31.91 46.73 -70.03
N ASP A 345 30.61 47.07 -70.03
CA ASP A 345 29.63 46.47 -70.94
C ASP A 345 30.00 46.78 -72.42
N PRO A 346 30.35 45.78 -73.25
CA PRO A 346 30.73 45.98 -74.65
C PRO A 346 29.63 46.65 -75.48
N LYS A 347 28.37 46.62 -75.02
CA LYS A 347 27.26 47.34 -75.67
C LYS A 347 27.38 48.85 -75.61
N THR A 348 28.02 49.38 -74.57
CA THR A 348 28.27 50.84 -74.47
C THR A 348 29.36 51.28 -75.45
N LEU A 349 30.31 50.40 -75.73
CA LEU A 349 31.38 50.60 -76.71
C LEU A 349 30.87 50.41 -78.15
N GLU A 350 29.98 49.46 -78.41
CA GLU A 350 29.25 49.34 -79.68
C GLU A 350 28.35 50.55 -79.94
N SER A 351 27.67 51.08 -78.92
CA SER A 351 26.84 52.29 -79.05
C SER A 351 27.70 53.51 -79.41
N ALA A 352 28.86 53.69 -78.77
CA ALA A 352 29.82 54.73 -79.12
C ALA A 352 30.40 54.54 -80.55
N ALA A 353 30.73 53.30 -80.93
CA ALA A 353 31.22 52.96 -82.27
C ALA A 353 30.16 53.21 -83.35
N SER A 354 28.89 52.92 -83.07
CA SER A 354 27.77 53.17 -83.99
C SER A 354 27.51 54.67 -84.20
N LEU A 355 27.67 55.49 -83.16
CA LEU A 355 27.60 56.95 -83.27
C LEU A 355 28.76 57.51 -84.09
N ILE A 356 29.98 57.01 -83.88
CA ILE A 356 31.16 57.41 -84.68
C ILE A 356 30.99 57.01 -86.15
N GLN A 357 30.44 55.82 -86.43
CA GLN A 357 30.13 55.39 -87.80
C GLN A 357 28.99 56.18 -88.45
N ALA A 358 27.99 56.59 -87.67
CA ALA A 358 26.90 57.44 -88.18
C ALA A 358 27.42 58.84 -88.53
N VAL A 359 28.28 59.42 -87.69
CA VAL A 359 28.91 60.72 -87.93
C VAL A 359 29.88 60.67 -89.11
N SER A 360 30.67 59.59 -89.26
CA SER A 360 31.60 59.45 -90.39
C SER A 360 30.87 59.26 -91.73
N LYS A 361 29.75 58.55 -91.75
CA LYS A 361 28.89 58.42 -92.94
C LYS A 361 28.22 59.75 -93.35
N LEU A 362 27.87 60.59 -92.39
CA LEU A 362 27.33 61.93 -92.65
C LEU A 362 28.41 62.88 -93.22
N SER A 363 29.63 62.85 -92.66
CA SER A 363 30.75 63.66 -93.11
C SER A 363 31.24 63.33 -94.53
N LEU A 364 31.13 62.07 -94.97
CA LEU A 364 31.54 61.64 -96.31
C LEU A 364 30.57 62.04 -97.42
N ASN A 365 29.34 62.46 -97.08
CA ASN A 365 28.31 62.76 -98.08
C ASN A 365 28.25 64.24 -98.50
N GLU A 366 29.00 65.13 -97.84
CA GLU A 366 29.00 66.57 -98.13
C GLU A 366 30.11 67.02 -99.11
N ASN A 367 31.15 66.19 -99.33
CA ASN A 367 32.21 66.47 -100.30
C ASN A 367 31.94 65.80 -101.66
N LYS A 368 30.93 66.29 -102.37
CA LYS A 368 30.80 66.04 -103.81
C LYS A 368 30.85 67.39 -104.54
N PRO A 369 31.98 67.75 -105.19
CA PRO A 369 32.02 68.96 -105.99
C PRO A 369 31.06 68.83 -107.18
N THR A 370 30.14 69.78 -107.29
CA THR A 370 29.56 70.19 -108.56
C THR A 370 30.70 70.79 -109.39
N ASP A 371 31.22 70.03 -110.34
CA ASP A 371 31.91 70.63 -111.49
C ASP A 371 31.22 70.22 -112.79
N SER A 372 31.08 71.25 -113.60
CA SER A 372 30.54 71.38 -114.93
C SER A 372 31.34 70.62 -115.99
N GLY A 373 30.67 70.28 -117.11
CA GLY A 373 31.31 70.17 -118.41
C GLY A 373 31.18 68.84 -119.16
N LYS A 374 30.06 68.65 -119.84
CA LYS A 374 30.00 68.64 -121.31
C LYS A 374 28.61 69.04 -121.80
#